data_AF-A0A4R9JHR1-F1
#
_entry.id   AF-A0A4R9JHR1-F1
#
_cell.length_a   1.000
_cell.length_b   1.000
_cell.length_c   1.000
_cell.angle_alpha   90.00
_cell.angle_beta   90.00
_cell.angle_gamma   90.00
#
_symmetry.space_group_name_H-M   'P 1'
#
loop_
_entity.id
_entity.type
_entity.pdbx_description
1 polymer ?
#
loop_
_entity_poly.entity_id
_entity_poly.type
_entity_poly.pdbx_seq_one_letter_code
_entity_poly.pdbx_strand_id
1 'polypeptide(L)'
;MPERKKPILTNVPLKPIGSGEYIVGTEKEFTIEEWKQILQGFGNYQLELQIKVNPAYRITFTEDPGLEKLKMELKQNPQIRYVEENARLEKKTKN
;
A
#
# COMPACT_ATOMS: atom_id res chain seq x y z
N MET A 1 9.72 37.83 -28.98
CA MET A 1 9.97 36.49 -28.42
C MET A 1 9.03 36.31 -27.23
N PRO A 2 8.03 35.40 -27.27
CA PRO A 2 7.29 35.03 -26.09
C PRO A 2 7.77 33.66 -25.59
N GLU A 3 8.42 33.66 -24.43
CA GLU A 3 8.80 32.46 -23.69
C GLU A 3 7.55 31.72 -23.26
N ARG A 4 7.26 30.60 -23.93
CA ARG A 4 6.19 29.68 -23.56
C ARG A 4 6.54 29.03 -22.22
N LYS A 5 5.82 29.43 -21.16
CA LYS A 5 5.84 28.73 -19.87
C LYS A 5 5.53 27.25 -20.10
N LYS A 6 6.51 26.39 -19.82
CA LYS A 6 6.35 24.93 -19.80
C LYS A 6 5.26 24.58 -18.78
N PRO A 7 4.32 23.67 -19.08
CA PRO A 7 3.43 23.15 -18.07
C PRO A 7 4.27 22.39 -17.05
N ILE A 8 4.14 22.79 -15.79
CA ILE A 8 4.58 22.02 -14.62
C ILE A 8 3.90 20.65 -14.73
N LEU A 9 4.66 19.63 -15.15
CA LEU A 9 4.29 18.24 -14.95
C LEU A 9 4.06 18.09 -13.46
N THR A 10 2.79 17.99 -13.06
CA THR A 10 2.46 17.52 -11.73
C THR A 10 3.04 16.12 -11.64
N ASN A 11 4.15 15.97 -10.92
CA ASN A 11 4.66 14.69 -10.42
C ASN A 11 3.62 14.08 -9.48
N VAL A 12 2.46 13.71 -10.01
CA VAL A 12 1.69 12.63 -9.41
C VAL A 12 2.53 11.38 -9.67
N PRO A 13 2.97 10.64 -8.65
CA PRO A 13 3.51 9.32 -8.91
C PRO A 13 2.40 8.58 -9.65
N LEU A 14 2.66 8.27 -10.92
CA LEU A 14 1.86 7.36 -11.72
C LEU A 14 1.79 6.09 -10.89
N LYS A 15 0.68 5.90 -10.16
CA LYS A 15 0.43 4.63 -9.47
C LYS A 15 0.54 3.55 -10.54
N PRO A 16 1.39 2.54 -10.35
CA PRO A 16 1.51 1.45 -11.31
C PRO A 16 0.11 0.89 -11.58
N ILE A 17 -0.29 0.87 -12.84
CA ILE A 17 -1.55 0.25 -13.25
C ILE A 17 -1.33 -1.25 -13.03
N GLY A 18 -1.80 -1.77 -11.90
CA GLY A 18 -1.54 -3.15 -11.42
C GLY A 18 -0.91 -3.27 -10.03
N SER A 19 -0.63 -2.16 -9.33
CA SER A 19 -0.17 -2.20 -7.94
C SER A 19 -1.31 -2.52 -6.98
N GLY A 20 -1.13 -3.57 -6.17
CA GLY A 20 -2.02 -3.92 -5.07
C GLY A 20 -1.84 -2.97 -3.90
N GLU A 21 -2.89 -2.23 -3.53
CA GLU A 21 -2.88 -1.34 -2.38
C GLU A 21 -3.71 -1.93 -1.25
N TYR A 22 -3.12 -2.04 -0.07
CA TYR A 22 -3.73 -2.68 1.08
C TYR A 22 -3.60 -1.80 2.31
N ILE A 23 -4.62 -1.82 3.16
CA ILE A 23 -4.60 -1.21 4.47
C ILE A 23 -4.57 -2.32 5.50
N VAL A 24 -3.63 -2.22 6.43
CA VAL A 24 -3.45 -3.16 7.52
C VAL A 24 -3.58 -2.43 8.84
N GLY A 25 -4.64 -2.76 9.58
CA GLY A 25 -4.83 -2.31 10.94
C GLY A 25 -4.10 -3.22 11.91
N THR A 26 -3.36 -2.63 12.83
CA THR A 26 -2.52 -3.33 13.80
C THR A 26 -2.89 -2.88 15.21
N GLU A 27 -2.72 -3.76 16.20
CA GLU A 27 -2.93 -3.42 17.62
C GLU A 27 -1.78 -2.58 18.19
N LYS A 28 -0.57 -2.76 17.64
CA LYS A 28 0.64 -2.05 18.04
C LYS A 28 1.36 -1.47 16.82
N GLU A 29 2.19 -0.47 17.05
CA GLU A 29 3.12 0.02 16.03
C GLU A 29 4.14 -1.09 15.72
N PHE A 30 4.27 -1.45 14.44
CA PHE A 30 5.24 -2.41 13.96
C PHE A 30 6.48 -1.69 13.44
N THR A 31 7.64 -2.24 13.74
CA THR A 31 8.89 -1.74 13.20
C THR A 31 9.05 -2.13 11.73
N ILE A 32 9.93 -1.40 11.01
CA ILE A 32 10.27 -1.71 9.61
C ILE A 32 10.83 -3.13 9.49
N GLU A 33 11.54 -3.61 10.52
CA GLU A 33 12.12 -4.96 10.56
C GLU A 33 11.05 -6.04 10.65
N GLU A 34 10.04 -5.86 11.52
CA GLU A 34 8.90 -6.78 11.59
C GLU A 34 8.15 -6.81 10.27
N TRP A 35 7.89 -5.64 9.67
CA TRP A 35 7.27 -5.57 8.34
C TRP A 35 8.09 -6.27 7.27
N LYS A 36 9.43 -6.16 7.31
CA LYS A 36 10.30 -6.90 6.40
C LYS A 36 10.22 -8.41 6.58
N GLN A 37 10.08 -8.89 7.81
CA GLN A 37 9.90 -10.33 8.08
C GLN A 37 8.54 -10.83 7.59
N ILE A 38 7.48 -10.09 7.91
CA ILE A 38 6.11 -10.40 7.51
C ILE A 38 5.95 -10.36 5.99
N LEU A 39 6.60 -9.41 5.33
CA LEU A 39 6.49 -9.20 3.89
C LEU A 39 7.66 -9.80 3.11
N GLN A 40 8.49 -10.65 3.73
CA GLN A 40 9.70 -11.20 3.10
C GLN A 40 9.38 -12.04 1.86
N GLY A 41 8.20 -12.66 1.81
CA GLY A 41 7.70 -13.43 0.68
C GLY A 41 7.07 -12.60 -0.44
N PHE A 42 6.96 -11.29 -0.25
CA PHE A 42 6.40 -10.36 -1.21
C PHE A 42 7.51 -9.53 -1.87
N GLY A 43 7.29 -9.14 -3.13
CA GLY A 43 8.26 -8.35 -3.90
C GLY A 43 8.40 -6.92 -3.37
N ASN A 44 8.82 -5.99 -4.24
CA ASN A 44 8.98 -4.59 -3.84
C ASN A 44 7.65 -3.98 -3.36
N TYR A 45 7.64 -3.50 -2.13
CA TYR A 45 6.50 -2.84 -1.51
C TYR A 45 6.91 -1.50 -0.89
N GLN A 46 5.94 -0.61 -0.78
CA GLN A 46 6.05 0.66 -0.08
C GLN A 46 5.13 0.62 1.14
N LEU A 47 5.66 0.99 2.30
CA LEU A 47 4.93 0.98 3.56
C LEU A 47 4.78 2.41 4.08
N GLU A 48 3.55 2.80 4.42
CA GLU A 48 3.23 4.15 4.89
C GLU A 48 2.29 4.09 6.10
N LEU A 49 2.76 4.57 7.25
CA LEU A 49 1.95 4.67 8.47
C LEU A 49 0.90 5.78 8.30
N GLN A 50 -0.39 5.41 8.31
CA GLN A 50 -1.51 6.33 8.15
C GLN A 50 -1.96 6.94 9.49
N ILE A 51 -2.03 6.13 10.54
CA ILE A 51 -2.61 6.51 11.83
C ILE A 51 -1.70 5.99 12.94
N LYS A 52 -1.40 6.82 13.96
CA LYS A 52 -0.57 6.43 15.13
C LYS A 52 -1.37 5.90 16.32
N VAL A 53 -2.56 6.45 16.56
CA VAL A 53 -3.39 6.11 17.74
C VAL A 53 -3.99 4.70 17.62
N ASN A 54 -4.45 4.33 16.43
CA ASN A 54 -4.79 2.97 16.03
C ASN A 54 -3.87 2.63 14.86
N PRO A 55 -2.73 1.97 15.10
CA PRO A 55 -1.68 1.88 14.12
C PRO A 55 -2.20 1.20 12.85
N ALA A 56 -2.22 1.96 11.76
CA ALA A 56 -2.73 1.52 10.47
C ALA A 56 -1.70 1.81 9.41
N TYR A 57 -1.33 0.80 8.66
CA TYR A 57 -0.29 0.86 7.64
C TYR A 57 -0.93 0.67 6.28
N ARG A 58 -0.55 1.54 5.35
CA ARG A 58 -0.83 1.35 3.94
C ARG A 58 0.36 0.68 3.30
N ILE A 59 0.11 -0.45 2.65
CA ILE A 59 1.11 -1.21 1.94
C ILE A 59 0.74 -1.16 0.46
N THR A 60 1.64 -0.60 -0.34
CA THR A 60 1.50 -0.55 -1.80
C THR A 60 2.52 -1.50 -2.39
N PHE A 61 2.06 -2.61 -2.95
CA PHE A 61 2.93 -3.54 -3.67
C PHE A 61 3.09 -3.09 -5.12
N THR A 62 4.29 -3.28 -5.65
CA THR A 62 4.57 -2.99 -7.08
C THR A 62 3.84 -3.99 -7.99
N GLU A 63 3.78 -5.24 -7.56
CA GLU A 63 3.02 -6.33 -8.19
C GLU A 63 1.96 -6.79 -7.20
N ASP A 64 0.69 -6.85 -7.63
CA ASP A 64 -0.39 -7.29 -6.76
C ASP A 64 -0.19 -8.73 -6.29
N PRO A 65 0.01 -8.98 -4.99
CA PRO A 65 0.18 -10.33 -4.48
C PRO A 65 -1.16 -11.02 -4.15
N GLY A 66 -2.27 -10.30 -4.26
CA GLY A 66 -3.61 -10.72 -3.86
C GLY A 66 -3.89 -10.54 -2.35
N LEU A 67 -5.10 -10.06 -2.04
CA LEU A 67 -5.59 -9.87 -0.67
C LEU A 67 -5.53 -11.15 0.15
N GLU A 68 -5.87 -12.29 -0.43
CA GLU A 68 -5.92 -13.57 0.28
C GLU A 68 -4.53 -14.00 0.76
N LYS A 69 -3.52 -13.86 -0.10
CA LYS A 69 -2.14 -14.21 0.23
C LYS A 69 -1.59 -13.30 1.32
N LEU A 70 -1.87 -11.99 1.21
CA LEU A 70 -1.50 -11.02 2.23
C LEU A 70 -2.21 -11.32 3.57
N LYS A 71 -3.50 -11.63 3.54
CA LYS A 71 -4.27 -12.04 4.73
C LYS A 71 -3.70 -13.28 5.39
N MET A 72 -3.28 -14.29 4.62
CA MET A 72 -2.70 -15.51 5.17
C MET A 72 -1.39 -15.24 5.94
N GLU A 73 -0.49 -14.47 5.36
CA GLU A 73 0.79 -14.12 5.98
C GLU A 73 0.58 -13.22 7.21
N LEU A 74 -0.32 -12.24 7.11
CA LEU A 74 -0.63 -11.35 8.23
C LEU A 74 -1.43 -12.06 9.34
N LYS A 75 -2.25 -13.06 9.02
CA LYS A 75 -2.99 -13.85 10.02
C LYS A 75 -2.07 -14.64 10.96
N GLN A 76 -0.82 -14.92 10.56
CA GLN A 76 0.16 -15.51 11.46
C GLN A 76 0.56 -14.57 12.60
N ASN A 77 0.32 -13.26 12.45
CA ASN A 77 0.64 -12.26 13.44
C ASN A 77 -0.62 -11.90 14.25
N PRO A 78 -0.69 -12.26 15.55
CA PRO A 78 -1.86 -11.96 16.38
C PRO A 78 -2.12 -10.46 16.57
N GLN A 79 -1.11 -9.64 16.28
CA GLN A 79 -1.15 -8.18 16.40
C GLN A 79 -1.79 -7.49 15.19
N ILE A 80 -2.14 -8.23 14.14
CA ILE A 80 -2.87 -7.70 12.99
C ILE A 80 -4.37 -7.79 13.32
N ARG A 81 -5.06 -6.65 13.34
CA ARG A 81 -6.52 -6.60 13.55
C ARG A 81 -7.29 -6.89 12.28
N TYR A 82 -6.89 -6.25 11.17
CA TYR A 82 -7.60 -6.37 9.91
C TYR A 82 -6.70 -6.04 8.73
N VAL A 83 -7.08 -6.58 7.57
CA VAL A 83 -6.40 -6.39 6.28
C VAL A 83 -7.49 -6.19 5.24
N GLU A 84 -7.46 -5.06 4.55
CA GLU A 84 -8.41 -4.71 3.52
C GLU A 84 -7.70 -4.20 2.27
N GLU A 85 -8.27 -4.46 1.10
CA GLU A 85 -7.86 -3.78 -0.12
C GLU A 85 -8.27 -2.32 -0.03
N ASN A 86 -7.36 -1.43 -0.41
CA ASN A 86 -7.67 -0.03 -0.57
C ASN A 86 -8.58 0.12 -1.80
N ALA A 87 -9.90 0.03 -1.58
CA ALA A 87 -10.96 0.07 -2.60
C ALA A 87 -11.05 1.37 -3.42
N ARG A 88 -10.04 2.25 -3.34
CA ARG A 88 -9.92 3.45 -4.18
C ARG A 88 -9.67 3.14 -5.66
N LEU A 89 -9.37 1.89 -6.02
CA LEU A 89 -9.08 1.49 -7.40
C LEU A 89 -10.30 1.13 -8.28
N GLU A 90 -11.50 0.92 -7.71
CA GLU A 90 -12.67 0.47 -8.49
C GLU A 90 -13.56 1.59 -9.06
N LYS A 91 -13.04 2.82 -9.21
CA LYS A 91 -13.78 3.93 -9.85
C LYS A 91 -13.00 4.56 -11.00
N LYS A 92 -12.66 3.76 -12.01
CA LYS A 92 -12.60 4.14 -13.44
C LYS A 92 -11.87 3.05 -14.20
N THR A 93 -12.60 2.17 -14.88
CA THR A 93 -12.43 1.84 -16.31
C THR A 93 -13.59 0.92 -16.70
N LYS A 94 -14.81 1.48 -16.79
CA LYS A 94 -15.79 1.00 -17.77
C LYS A 94 -15.61 1.92 -18.96
N ASN A 95 -14.84 1.47 -19.94
CA ASN A 95 -14.79 2.08 -21.25
C ASN A 95 -15.78 1.39 -22.18
#